data_AF-C1B626-F1
#
_entry.id   AF-C1B626-F1
#
_cell.length_a   1.000
_cell.length_b   1.000
_cell.length_c   1.000
_cell.angle_alpha   90.00
_cell.angle_beta   90.00
_cell.angle_gamma   90.00
#
_symmetry.space_group_name_H-M   'P 1'
#
loop_
_entity.id
_entity.type
_entity.pdbx_description
1 polymer ?
#
loop_
_entity_poly.entity_id
_entity_poly.type
_entity_poly.pdbx_seq_one_letter_code
_entity_poly.pdbx_strand_id
1 'polypeptide(L)'
;METKQTVNGVDLQALNETIEAVRGDRALGKVSFAVNGEWQGGFRVNSQTGGLTQAGQVDNSRLGKFTMSSDEPAPLLGTDTAVSPAEYVLQALAGCYTVTLAANAASRGIELESYKLELEADFDLASFLGVAPEEAPGAREIRVKVDLSAPGATREELQDLVDTVQKRSPIRDTLVRPVDVVTTLA
;
A
#
# COMPACT_ATOMS: atom_id res chain seq x y z
N MET A 1 14.24 -3.23 -31.95
CA MET A 1 13.46 -2.88 -30.74
C MET A 1 12.58 -4.07 -30.47
N GLU A 2 12.90 -4.89 -29.47
CA GLU A 2 11.98 -5.94 -29.02
C GLU A 2 10.74 -5.27 -28.44
N THR A 3 9.58 -5.69 -28.92
CA THR A 3 8.28 -5.18 -28.45
C THR A 3 8.08 -5.69 -27.02
N LYS A 4 8.04 -4.79 -26.04
CA LYS A 4 7.74 -5.16 -24.65
C LYS A 4 6.38 -5.86 -24.60
N GLN A 5 6.35 -7.13 -24.18
CA GLN A 5 5.10 -7.83 -23.96
C GLN A 5 4.49 -7.31 -22.66
N THR A 6 3.45 -6.47 -22.79
CA THR A 6 2.75 -5.89 -21.65
C THR A 6 1.37 -6.52 -21.49
N VAL A 7 0.99 -6.80 -20.25
CA VAL A 7 -0.38 -7.19 -19.87
C VAL A 7 -0.78 -6.31 -18.69
N ASN A 8 -1.95 -5.65 -18.76
CA ASN A 8 -2.42 -4.69 -17.74
C ASN A 8 -1.43 -3.55 -17.45
N GLY A 9 -0.61 -3.15 -18.44
CA GLY A 9 0.46 -2.16 -18.26
C GLY A 9 1.69 -2.66 -17.50
N VAL A 10 1.74 -3.95 -17.15
CA VAL A 10 2.88 -4.62 -16.52
C VAL A 10 3.78 -5.20 -17.60
N ASP A 11 5.09 -4.90 -17.53
CA ASP A 11 6.13 -5.48 -18.37
C ASP A 11 6.38 -6.93 -17.94
N LEU A 12 5.86 -7.91 -18.69
CA LEU A 12 5.91 -9.32 -18.30
C LEU A 12 7.32 -9.87 -18.28
N GLN A 13 8.16 -9.42 -19.22
CA GLN A 13 9.56 -9.84 -19.27
C GLN A 13 10.28 -9.37 -18.01
N ALA A 14 10.20 -8.07 -17.70
CA ALA A 14 10.85 -7.51 -16.51
C ALA A 14 10.33 -8.13 -15.20
N LEU A 15 9.03 -8.42 -15.12
CA LEU A 15 8.44 -9.10 -13.96
C LEU A 15 9.03 -10.50 -13.78
N ASN A 16 9.08 -11.31 -14.84
CA ASN A 16 9.62 -12.67 -14.80
C ASN A 16 11.13 -12.66 -14.49
N GLU A 17 11.89 -11.76 -15.11
CA GLU A 17 13.32 -11.56 -14.82
C GLU A 17 13.54 -11.22 -13.34
N THR A 18 12.70 -10.35 -12.77
CA THR A 18 12.75 -10.01 -11.34
C THR A 18 12.45 -11.22 -10.46
N ILE A 19 11.43 -12.01 -10.79
CA ILE A 19 11.07 -13.24 -10.06
C ILE A 19 12.23 -14.23 -10.07
N GLU A 20 12.85 -14.47 -11.23
CA GLU A 20 13.97 -15.40 -11.35
C GLU A 20 15.23 -14.88 -10.66
N ALA A 21 15.49 -13.57 -10.72
CA ALA A 21 16.58 -12.95 -9.96
C ALA A 21 16.41 -13.17 -8.45
N VAL A 22 15.21 -12.93 -7.91
CA VAL A 22 14.91 -13.14 -6.48
C VAL A 22 14.90 -14.64 -6.11
N ARG A 23 14.56 -15.52 -7.04
CA ARG A 23 14.65 -16.98 -6.85
C ARG A 23 16.11 -17.43 -6.76
N GLY A 24 16.99 -16.87 -7.59
CA GLY A 24 18.43 -17.13 -7.58
C GLY A 24 19.15 -16.52 -6.37
N ASP A 25 18.75 -15.31 -5.96
CA ASP A 25 19.22 -14.64 -4.75
C ASP A 25 18.08 -13.91 -4.03
N ARG A 26 17.64 -14.51 -2.91
CA ARG A 26 16.56 -13.95 -2.08
C ARG A 26 16.88 -12.59 -1.49
N ALA A 27 18.15 -12.20 -1.38
CA ALA A 27 18.55 -10.89 -0.87
C ALA A 27 18.07 -9.75 -1.78
N LEU A 28 17.91 -10.00 -3.09
CA LEU A 28 17.41 -9.02 -4.05
C LEU A 28 15.95 -8.62 -3.82
N GLY A 29 15.18 -9.44 -3.11
CA GLY A 29 13.81 -9.13 -2.69
C GLY A 29 13.72 -8.30 -1.41
N LYS A 30 14.83 -8.01 -0.74
CA LYS A 30 14.83 -7.18 0.48
C LYS A 30 14.78 -5.71 0.09
N VAL A 31 13.78 -5.01 0.59
CA VAL A 31 13.54 -3.59 0.34
C VAL A 31 13.25 -2.84 1.63
N SER A 32 13.69 -1.59 1.72
CA SER A 32 13.35 -0.67 2.80
C SER A 32 12.93 0.67 2.20
N PHE A 33 11.81 1.18 2.69
CA PHE A 33 11.25 2.48 2.30
C PHE A 33 11.47 3.49 3.42
N ALA A 34 11.66 4.74 3.07
CA ALA A 34 11.81 5.83 4.02
C ALA A 34 10.88 7.00 3.64
N VAL A 35 10.38 7.69 4.66
CA VAL A 35 9.61 8.93 4.55
C VAL A 35 10.07 9.84 5.68
N ASN A 36 10.30 11.11 5.37
CA ASN A 36 10.69 12.12 6.36
C ASN A 36 9.63 13.20 6.40
N GLY A 37 9.14 13.53 7.59
CA GLY A 37 8.04 14.48 7.79
C GLY A 37 8.40 15.62 8.73
N GLU A 38 7.80 16.78 8.48
CA GLU A 38 7.91 17.97 9.32
C GLU A 38 6.52 18.51 9.67
N TRP A 39 6.31 18.80 10.95
CA TRP A 39 5.07 19.37 11.46
C TRP A 39 4.82 20.77 10.88
N GLN A 40 3.58 21.04 10.49
CA GLN A 40 3.17 22.29 9.81
C GLN A 40 2.20 23.13 10.66
N GLY A 41 2.12 22.87 11.96
CA GLY A 41 1.11 23.48 12.84
C GLY A 41 -0.24 22.74 12.78
N GLY A 42 -0.96 22.73 13.91
CA GLY A 42 -2.22 21.99 14.04
C GLY A 42 -2.00 20.48 13.85
N PHE A 43 -2.94 19.81 13.18
CA PHE A 43 -2.86 18.37 12.86
C PHE A 43 -2.19 18.09 11.51
N ARG A 44 -1.37 19.03 11.03
CA ARG A 44 -0.78 18.97 9.69
C ARG A 44 0.67 18.54 9.69
N VAL A 45 1.02 17.71 8.72
CA VAL A 45 2.40 17.30 8.43
C VAL A 45 2.64 17.33 6.92
N ASN A 46 3.83 17.79 6.52
CA ASN A 46 4.33 17.61 5.16
C ASN A 46 5.48 16.61 5.21
N SER A 47 5.40 15.59 4.37
CA SER A 47 6.39 14.53 4.29
C SER A 47 6.90 14.36 2.88
N GLN A 48 8.12 13.87 2.75
CA GLN A 48 8.74 13.54 1.47
C GLN A 48 9.31 12.13 1.48
N THR A 49 9.33 11.48 0.32
CA THR A 49 9.97 10.18 0.16
C THR A 49 11.47 10.28 0.44
N GLY A 50 12.00 9.34 1.22
CA GLY A 50 13.43 9.13 1.37
C GLY A 50 14.02 8.28 0.25
N GLY A 51 15.31 7.91 0.40
CA GLY A 51 15.94 6.93 -0.47
C GLY A 51 15.31 5.55 -0.31
N LEU A 52 15.24 4.80 -1.40
CA LEU A 52 14.85 3.38 -1.40
C LEU A 52 16.11 2.56 -1.14
N THR A 53 16.08 1.60 -0.23
CA THR A 53 17.18 0.64 -0.10
C THR A 53 16.74 -0.71 -0.65
N GLN A 54 17.45 -1.26 -1.63
CA GLN A 54 17.20 -2.59 -2.18
C GLN A 54 18.49 -3.41 -2.14
N ALA A 55 18.43 -4.62 -1.59
CA ALA A 55 19.60 -5.51 -1.46
C ALA A 55 20.81 -4.83 -0.76
N GLY A 56 20.56 -3.92 0.18
CA GLY A 56 21.58 -3.14 0.87
C GLY A 56 22.17 -1.97 0.07
N GLN A 57 21.73 -1.75 -1.17
CA GLN A 57 22.12 -0.62 -1.99
C GLN A 57 21.07 0.50 -1.89
N VAL A 58 21.53 1.72 -1.64
CA VAL A 58 20.65 2.89 -1.56
C VAL A 58 20.45 3.50 -2.94
N ASP A 59 19.19 3.55 -3.38
CA ASP A 59 18.72 4.32 -4.51
C ASP A 59 18.15 5.68 -4.05
N ASN A 60 18.94 6.72 -4.28
CA ASN A 60 18.55 8.10 -3.98
C ASN A 60 17.68 8.74 -5.06
N SER A 61 17.34 8.04 -6.15
CA SER A 61 16.46 8.58 -7.21
C SER A 61 15.06 8.94 -6.70
N ARG A 62 14.67 8.43 -5.53
CA ARG A 62 13.40 8.72 -4.85
C ARG A 62 13.49 9.75 -3.73
N LEU A 63 14.69 10.18 -3.35
CA LEU A 63 14.87 11.16 -2.27
C LEU A 63 14.23 12.50 -2.65
N GLY A 64 13.30 12.98 -1.82
CA GLY A 64 12.55 14.22 -2.05
C GLY A 64 11.61 14.19 -3.26
N LYS A 65 11.44 13.04 -3.92
CA LYS A 65 10.77 12.96 -5.23
C LYS A 65 9.27 13.19 -5.16
N PHE A 66 8.63 12.71 -4.10
CA PHE A 66 7.19 12.87 -3.90
C PHE A 66 6.93 13.50 -2.53
N THR A 67 6.02 14.47 -2.51
CA THR A 67 5.52 15.10 -1.30
C THR A 67 4.15 14.55 -0.97
N MET A 68 3.92 14.31 0.32
CA MET A 68 2.67 13.85 0.90
C MET A 68 2.30 14.81 2.02
N SER A 69 1.11 15.38 1.96
CA SER A 69 0.57 16.23 3.02
C SER A 69 -0.54 15.49 3.74
N SER A 70 -0.61 15.62 5.05
CA SER A 70 -1.70 15.08 5.86
C SER A 70 -2.24 16.15 6.80
N ASP A 71 -3.55 16.10 7.04
CA ASP A 71 -4.35 16.94 7.94
C ASP A 71 -5.49 16.07 8.47
N GLU A 72 -6.46 16.63 9.20
CA GLU A 72 -7.72 15.94 9.52
C GLU A 72 -8.93 16.71 8.97
N PRO A 73 -10.08 16.02 8.75
CA PRO A 73 -11.34 16.68 8.47
C PRO A 73 -11.78 17.62 9.60
N ALA A 74 -12.56 18.65 9.28
CA ALA A 74 -13.04 19.61 10.27
C ALA A 74 -13.79 18.99 11.48
N PRO A 75 -14.64 17.94 11.31
CA PRO A 75 -15.23 17.23 12.46
C PRO A 75 -14.22 16.58 13.39
N LEU A 76 -13.01 16.29 12.91
CA LEU A 76 -11.88 15.76 13.68
C LEU A 76 -10.87 16.87 14.05
N LEU A 77 -11.34 18.13 14.08
CA LEU A 77 -10.61 19.34 14.50
C LEU A 77 -9.42 19.73 13.60
N GLY A 78 -9.27 19.10 12.43
CA GLY A 78 -8.33 19.55 11.42
C GLY A 78 -8.89 20.67 10.55
N THR A 79 -8.16 21.02 9.50
CA THR A 79 -8.55 22.11 8.58
C THR A 79 -9.05 21.63 7.24
N ASP A 80 -9.18 20.32 7.04
CA ASP A 80 -9.65 19.69 5.80
C ASP A 80 -8.83 20.14 4.56
N THR A 81 -7.53 20.39 4.76
CA THR A 81 -6.62 20.89 3.71
C THR A 81 -5.77 19.80 3.06
N ALA A 82 -5.75 18.61 3.64
CA ALA A 82 -5.02 17.45 3.15
C ALA A 82 -5.66 16.14 3.67
N VAL A 83 -5.19 15.03 3.12
CA VAL A 83 -5.71 13.68 3.39
C VAL A 83 -5.52 13.28 4.86
N SER A 84 -6.53 12.65 5.46
CA SER A 84 -6.46 12.10 6.82
C SER A 84 -5.41 10.98 6.93
N PRO A 85 -4.70 10.83 8.07
CA PRO A 85 -3.88 9.66 8.34
C PRO A 85 -4.64 8.33 8.14
N ALA A 86 -5.93 8.28 8.53
CA ALA A 86 -6.76 7.10 8.32
C ALA A 86 -6.97 6.78 6.82
N GLU A 87 -7.22 7.81 6.02
CA GLU A 87 -7.33 7.69 4.57
C GLU A 87 -6.01 7.31 3.91
N TYR A 88 -4.86 7.75 4.45
CA TYR A 88 -3.55 7.30 3.99
C TYR A 88 -3.35 5.80 4.20
N VAL A 89 -3.81 5.24 5.32
CA VAL A 89 -3.76 3.79 5.57
C VAL A 89 -4.60 3.04 4.52
N LEU A 90 -5.81 3.52 4.24
CA LEU A 90 -6.68 2.95 3.20
C LEU A 90 -6.05 3.07 1.81
N GLN A 91 -5.46 4.22 1.48
CA GLN A 91 -4.77 4.46 0.21
C GLN A 91 -3.56 3.55 0.04
N ALA A 92 -2.79 3.32 1.11
CA ALA A 92 -1.66 2.39 1.10
C ALA A 92 -2.12 0.95 0.83
N LEU A 93 -3.20 0.52 1.47
CA LEU A 93 -3.80 -0.80 1.25
C LEU A 93 -4.31 -0.94 -0.19
N ALA A 94 -5.05 0.07 -0.67
CA ALA A 94 -5.56 0.11 -2.04
C ALA A 94 -4.44 0.01 -3.08
N GLY A 95 -3.38 0.81 -2.92
CA GLY A 95 -2.20 0.75 -3.78
C GLY A 95 -1.53 -0.63 -3.78
N CYS A 96 -1.42 -1.25 -2.61
CA CYS A 96 -0.85 -2.58 -2.49
C CYS A 96 -1.70 -3.67 -3.17
N TYR A 97 -3.04 -3.59 -3.04
CA TYR A 97 -3.95 -4.50 -3.75
C TYR A 97 -3.86 -4.31 -5.25
N THR A 98 -3.80 -3.08 -5.74
CA THR A 98 -3.60 -2.77 -7.17
C THR A 98 -2.33 -3.43 -7.71
N VAL A 99 -1.18 -3.24 -7.03
CA VAL A 99 0.09 -3.86 -7.45
C VAL A 99 -0.02 -5.38 -7.46
N THR A 100 -0.61 -5.96 -6.40
CA THR A 100 -0.75 -7.41 -6.26
C THR A 100 -1.64 -7.98 -7.36
N LEU A 101 -2.82 -7.41 -7.59
CA LEU A 101 -3.76 -7.89 -8.60
C LEU A 101 -3.23 -7.73 -10.01
N ALA A 102 -2.70 -6.55 -10.35
CA ALA A 102 -2.15 -6.29 -11.68
C ALA A 102 -0.99 -7.24 -12.01
N ALA A 103 -0.02 -7.40 -11.10
CA ALA A 103 1.13 -8.27 -11.33
C ALA A 103 0.73 -9.76 -11.43
N ASN A 104 -0.18 -10.23 -10.57
CA ASN A 104 -0.61 -11.63 -10.60
C ASN A 104 -1.51 -11.92 -11.80
N ALA A 105 -2.44 -11.02 -12.17
CA ALA A 105 -3.24 -11.16 -13.38
C ALA A 105 -2.33 -11.20 -14.62
N ALA A 106 -1.38 -10.27 -14.73
CA ALA A 106 -0.42 -10.21 -15.81
C ALA A 106 0.42 -11.50 -15.92
N SER A 107 0.96 -12.01 -14.80
CA SER A 107 1.73 -13.26 -14.78
C SER A 107 0.96 -14.50 -15.23
N ARG A 108 -0.38 -14.44 -15.18
CA ARG A 108 -1.29 -15.52 -15.62
C ARG A 108 -1.88 -15.28 -17.00
N GLY A 109 -1.51 -14.18 -17.66
CA GLY A 109 -2.09 -13.79 -18.94
C GLY A 109 -3.55 -13.34 -18.86
N ILE A 110 -4.04 -12.98 -17.67
CA ILE A 110 -5.40 -12.48 -17.47
C ILE A 110 -5.41 -10.97 -17.74
N GLU A 111 -6.07 -10.58 -18.83
CA GLU A 111 -6.28 -9.19 -19.20
C GLU A 111 -7.48 -8.60 -18.44
N LEU A 112 -7.20 -7.61 -17.59
CA LEU A 112 -8.21 -6.88 -16.83
C LEU A 112 -8.79 -5.78 -17.71
N GLU A 113 -10.10 -5.78 -17.85
CA GLU A 113 -10.85 -4.70 -18.50
C GLU A 113 -11.07 -3.54 -17.51
N SER A 114 -11.44 -3.86 -16.27
CA SER A 114 -11.61 -2.86 -15.22
C SER A 114 -11.35 -3.42 -13.83
N TYR A 115 -10.96 -2.52 -12.93
CA TYR A 115 -10.72 -2.82 -11.54
C TYR A 115 -11.05 -1.59 -10.68
N LYS A 116 -11.89 -1.77 -9.66
CA LYS A 116 -12.28 -0.74 -8.69
C LYS A 116 -12.20 -1.29 -7.28
N LEU A 117 -11.85 -0.40 -6.36
CA LEU A 117 -11.83 -0.66 -4.93
C LEU A 117 -12.72 0.33 -4.20
N GLU A 118 -13.51 -0.19 -3.27
CA GLU A 118 -14.19 0.61 -2.24
C GLU A 118 -13.60 0.16 -0.89
N LEU A 119 -13.07 1.10 -0.11
CA LEU A 119 -12.47 0.82 1.20
C LEU A 119 -13.07 1.72 2.27
N GLU A 120 -13.27 1.16 3.45
CA GLU A 120 -13.70 1.89 4.64
C GLU A 120 -13.06 1.27 5.89
N ALA A 121 -12.91 2.09 6.93
CA ALA A 121 -12.37 1.67 8.21
C ALA A 121 -13.13 2.35 9.35
N ASP A 122 -13.44 1.59 10.39
CA ASP A 122 -14.11 2.12 11.58
C ASP A 122 -13.08 2.37 12.69
N PHE A 123 -13.17 3.55 13.29
CA PHE A 123 -12.35 3.94 14.44
C PHE A 123 -13.24 4.35 15.60
N ASP A 124 -12.80 4.03 16.82
CA ASP A 124 -13.32 4.64 18.03
C ASP A 124 -12.21 5.53 18.63
N LEU A 125 -12.44 6.84 18.59
CA LEU A 125 -11.46 7.82 19.03
C LEU A 125 -11.51 8.05 20.55
N ALA A 126 -12.36 7.36 21.32
CA ALA A 126 -12.44 7.51 22.77
C ALA A 126 -11.09 7.25 23.46
N SER A 127 -10.35 6.24 23.00
CA SER A 127 -8.99 5.94 23.50
C SER A 127 -7.99 7.03 23.13
N PHE A 128 -7.99 7.49 21.87
CA PHE A 128 -7.15 8.61 21.41
C PHE A 128 -7.41 9.90 22.21
N LEU A 129 -8.65 10.17 22.58
CA LEU A 129 -9.05 11.33 23.38
C LEU A 129 -8.84 11.15 24.89
N GLY A 130 -8.36 9.98 25.33
CA GLY A 130 -8.11 9.67 26.74
C GLY A 130 -9.37 9.37 27.57
N VAL A 131 -10.52 9.16 26.93
CA VAL A 131 -11.80 8.84 27.59
C VAL A 131 -11.88 7.35 27.96
N ALA A 132 -11.32 6.47 27.11
CA ALA A 132 -11.26 5.02 27.32
C ALA A 132 -9.83 4.49 27.07
N PRO A 133 -8.84 4.84 27.92
CA PRO A 133 -7.42 4.58 27.68
C PRO A 133 -7.04 3.09 27.67
N GLU A 134 -7.90 2.22 28.21
CA GLU A 134 -7.74 0.76 28.18
C GLU A 134 -8.07 0.14 26.81
N GLU A 135 -8.78 0.87 25.95
CA GLU A 135 -9.15 0.39 24.62
C GLU A 135 -8.06 0.67 23.57
N ALA A 136 -7.98 -0.17 22.55
CA ALA A 136 -7.05 0.06 21.43
C ALA A 136 -7.54 1.25 20.57
N PRO A 137 -6.68 2.25 20.27
CA PRO A 137 -7.07 3.43 19.49
C PRO A 137 -7.06 3.19 17.96
N GLY A 138 -6.70 1.98 17.51
CA GLY A 138 -6.62 1.64 16.10
C GLY A 138 -7.96 1.32 15.46
N ALA A 139 -7.93 1.05 14.14
CA ALA A 139 -9.10 0.61 13.39
C ALA A 139 -9.67 -0.69 13.99
N ARG A 140 -11.00 -0.75 14.13
CA ARG A 140 -11.72 -1.95 14.58
C ARG A 140 -11.88 -2.96 13.46
N GLU A 141 -12.21 -2.47 12.28
CA GLU A 141 -12.36 -3.26 11.07
C GLU A 141 -12.03 -2.39 9.85
N ILE A 142 -11.38 -2.99 8.86
CA ILE A 142 -11.16 -2.41 7.54
C ILE A 142 -11.83 -3.33 6.53
N ARG A 143 -12.75 -2.80 5.74
CA ARG A 143 -13.50 -3.55 4.73
C ARG A 143 -13.10 -3.08 3.35
N VAL A 144 -12.87 -4.05 2.46
CA VAL A 144 -12.48 -3.79 1.07
C VAL A 144 -13.40 -4.57 0.15
N LYS A 145 -14.07 -3.85 -0.76
CA LYS A 145 -14.84 -4.44 -1.85
C LYS A 145 -14.05 -4.29 -3.15
N VAL A 146 -13.86 -5.41 -3.83
CA VAL A 146 -13.17 -5.49 -5.12
C VAL A 146 -14.20 -5.72 -6.21
N ASP A 147 -14.28 -4.81 -7.17
CA ASP A 147 -15.01 -5.00 -8.42
C ASP A 147 -13.99 -5.16 -9.57
N LEU A 148 -14.03 -6.30 -10.25
CA LEU A 148 -13.02 -6.74 -11.21
C LEU A 148 -13.73 -7.33 -12.45
N SER A 149 -13.44 -6.78 -13.63
CA SER A 149 -13.88 -7.31 -14.92
C SER A 149 -12.68 -7.77 -15.73
N ALA A 150 -12.75 -8.99 -16.25
CA ALA A 150 -11.83 -9.55 -17.21
C ALA A 150 -12.60 -10.56 -18.07
N PRO A 151 -13.16 -10.16 -19.23
CA PRO A 151 -14.03 -11.01 -20.04
C PRO A 151 -13.40 -12.34 -20.46
N GLY A 152 -12.07 -12.41 -20.54
CA GLY A 152 -11.32 -13.62 -20.89
C GLY A 152 -11.06 -14.60 -19.74
N ALA A 153 -11.53 -14.32 -18.52
CA ALA A 153 -11.29 -15.14 -17.33
C ALA A 153 -12.58 -15.64 -16.69
N THR A 154 -12.50 -16.81 -16.07
CA THR A 154 -13.58 -17.43 -15.30
C THR A 154 -13.80 -16.74 -13.96
N ARG A 155 -14.99 -16.89 -13.36
CA ARG A 155 -15.28 -16.32 -12.04
C ARG A 155 -14.33 -16.87 -10.97
N GLU A 156 -13.95 -18.13 -11.10
CA GLU A 156 -13.01 -18.83 -10.23
C GLU A 156 -11.61 -18.22 -10.33
N GLU A 157 -11.12 -17.92 -11.53
CA GLU A 157 -9.84 -17.23 -11.72
C GLU A 157 -9.84 -15.82 -11.12
N LEU A 158 -10.95 -15.08 -11.27
CA LEU A 158 -11.10 -13.75 -10.65
C LEU A 158 -11.15 -13.83 -9.12
N GLN A 159 -11.85 -14.83 -8.58
CA GLN A 159 -11.87 -15.06 -7.14
C GLN A 159 -10.48 -15.43 -6.62
N ASP A 160 -9.74 -16.27 -7.33
CA ASP A 160 -8.38 -16.64 -6.94
C ASP A 160 -7.40 -15.45 -7.03
N LEU A 161 -7.59 -14.52 -7.97
CA LEU A 161 -6.86 -13.23 -7.97
C LEU A 161 -7.18 -12.41 -6.71
N VAL A 162 -8.45 -12.30 -6.32
CA VAL A 162 -8.84 -11.60 -5.07
C VAL A 162 -8.27 -12.32 -3.85
N ASP A 163 -8.32 -13.65 -3.79
CA ASP A 163 -7.76 -14.41 -2.69
C ASP A 163 -6.23 -14.28 -2.61
N THR A 164 -5.58 -13.98 -3.74
CA THR A 164 -4.14 -13.73 -3.80
C THR A 164 -3.75 -12.49 -2.98
N VAL A 165 -4.58 -11.44 -2.93
CA VAL A 165 -4.26 -10.27 -2.10
C VAL A 165 -4.21 -10.60 -0.61
N GLN A 166 -5.00 -11.57 -0.17
CA GLN A 166 -4.99 -12.03 1.23
C GLN A 166 -3.67 -12.70 1.60
N LYS A 167 -3.01 -13.35 0.62
CA LYS A 167 -1.79 -14.15 0.81
C LYS A 167 -0.50 -13.39 0.50
N ARG A 168 -0.55 -12.42 -0.42
CA ARG A 168 0.65 -11.82 -1.03
C ARG A 168 0.79 -10.32 -0.84
N SER A 169 -0.23 -9.61 -0.33
CA SER A 169 -0.16 -8.17 -0.09
C SER A 169 0.70 -7.85 1.16
N PRO A 170 1.86 -7.20 1.02
CA PRO A 170 2.69 -6.86 2.18
C PRO A 170 2.03 -5.82 3.10
N ILE A 171 1.26 -4.88 2.55
CA ILE A 171 0.57 -3.86 3.36
C ILE A 171 -0.60 -4.47 4.13
N ARG A 172 -1.38 -5.37 3.53
CA ARG A 172 -2.40 -6.10 4.29
C ARG A 172 -1.79 -6.89 5.43
N ASP A 173 -0.73 -7.66 5.14
CA ASP A 173 0.00 -8.43 6.16
C ASP A 173 0.43 -7.51 7.32
N THR A 174 0.98 -6.33 7.00
CA THR A 174 1.37 -5.31 7.99
C THR A 174 0.22 -4.85 8.87
N LEU A 175 -1.00 -4.76 8.33
CA LEU A 175 -2.19 -4.28 9.07
C LEU A 175 -2.85 -5.36 9.95
N VAL A 176 -2.72 -6.65 9.59
CA VAL A 176 -3.45 -7.73 10.27
C VAL A 176 -2.59 -8.56 11.23
N ARG A 177 -1.25 -8.41 11.19
CA ARG A 177 -0.34 -9.08 12.12
C ARG A 177 0.33 -8.08 13.05
N PRO A 178 0.82 -8.53 14.22
CA PRO A 178 1.71 -7.71 15.05
C PRO A 178 3.02 -7.37 14.32
N VAL A 179 3.34 -6.08 14.26
CA VAL A 179 4.60 -5.55 13.75
C VAL A 179 5.22 -4.67 14.82
N ASP A 180 6.49 -4.87 15.13
CA ASP A 180 7.20 -4.01 16.08
C ASP A 180 7.35 -2.59 15.48
N VAL A 181 6.77 -1.62 16.17
CA VAL A 181 6.94 -0.19 15.87
C VAL A 181 7.76 0.42 16.99
N VAL A 182 8.99 0.81 16.67
CA VAL A 182 9.93 1.37 17.66
C VAL A 182 10.00 2.88 17.49
N THR A 183 9.65 3.60 18.56
CA THR A 183 9.72 5.06 18.62
C THR A 183 10.78 5.48 19.63
N THR A 184 11.70 6.34 19.21
CA THR A 184 12.78 6.86 20.05
C THR A 184 12.78 8.38 20.03
N LEU A 185 13.06 9.00 21.18
CA LEU A 185 13.42 10.41 21.25
C LEU A 185 14.90 10.55 20.89
N ALA A 186 15.21 11.44 19.92
CA ALA A 186 16.57 11.74 19.50
C ALA A 186 17.29 12.68 20.48
#